data_AF-A0A1F5HZS9-F1
#
_entry.id   AF-A0A1F5HZS9-F1
#
_cell.length_a   1.000
_cell.length_b   1.000
_cell.length_c   1.000
_cell.angle_alpha   90.00
_cell.angle_beta   90.00
_cell.angle_gamma   90.00
#
_symmetry.space_group_name_H-M   'P 1'
#
loop_
_entity.id
_entity.type
_entity.pdbx_description
1 polymer ?
#
loop_
_entity_poly.entity_id
_entity_poly.type
_entity_poly.pdbx_seq_one_letter_code
_entity_poly.pdbx_strand_id
1 'polypeptide(L)'
;MPTSKFKKSLQAAYDLEKLAIEKGVKIVEPFQGTSAFNNKIHVLGPDLDYYYELVAQFGDSVGGLSFASLFEKVINSITELWHEDQLVDPEDNAVSARNNSSVITLIQLDKTFLFLGDSGVPAISRAADYADASNFDLASQVRYVQVPHHGSKRNLGPTILNRIIGSIVEKGNKINKNAFISAAPDSPNHPSKRVINSFIRRGVDINHTCGQDHCYQSDGLPIRPGWVPLIPLEFYETYDED
;
A
#
# COMPACT_ATOMS: atom_id res chain seq x y z
N MET A 1 -4.12 -10.38 23.31
CA MET A 1 -2.79 -11.05 23.28
C MET A 1 -2.17 -10.99 21.87
N PRO A 2 -1.57 -9.87 21.46
CA PRO A 2 -0.87 -9.73 20.17
C PRO A 2 0.62 -10.20 20.20
N THR A 3 1.17 -10.50 21.37
CA THR A 3 2.61 -10.74 21.60
C THR A 3 3.18 -12.03 20.99
N SER A 4 2.36 -13.08 20.78
CA SER A 4 2.87 -14.37 20.29
C SER A 4 3.17 -14.37 18.79
N LYS A 5 2.33 -13.74 17.96
CA LYS A 5 2.53 -13.65 16.50
C LYS A 5 3.71 -12.76 16.14
N PHE A 6 3.86 -11.65 16.85
CA PHE A 6 5.01 -10.75 16.65
C PHE A 6 6.33 -11.43 17.00
N LYS A 7 6.42 -12.05 18.17
CA LYS A 7 7.61 -12.80 18.59
C LYS A 7 7.94 -13.92 17.60
N LYS A 8 6.93 -14.64 17.09
CA LYS A 8 7.12 -15.64 16.03
C LYS A 8 7.66 -15.03 14.73
N SER A 9 7.18 -13.85 14.32
CA SER A 9 7.68 -13.17 13.11
C SER A 9 9.13 -12.71 13.25
N LEU A 10 9.52 -12.16 14.41
CA LEU A 10 10.91 -11.79 14.68
C LEU A 10 11.82 -13.01 14.75
N GLN A 11 11.35 -14.10 15.38
CA GLN A 11 12.10 -15.35 15.42
C GLN A 11 12.31 -15.91 14.00
N ALA A 12 11.28 -15.92 13.17
CA ALA A 12 11.39 -16.39 11.79
C ALA A 12 12.37 -15.54 10.96
N ALA A 13 12.37 -14.21 11.14
CA ALA A 13 13.33 -13.33 10.48
C ALA A 13 14.78 -13.62 10.93
N TYR A 14 14.99 -13.80 12.23
CA TYR A 14 16.29 -14.16 12.80
C TYR A 14 16.79 -15.55 12.34
N ASP A 15 15.90 -16.54 12.29
CA ASP A 15 16.23 -17.88 11.81
C ASP A 15 16.60 -17.85 10.31
N LEU A 16 15.91 -17.02 9.52
CA LEU A 16 16.23 -16.81 8.11
C LEU A 16 17.57 -16.11 7.91
N GLU A 17 17.87 -15.09 8.72
CA GLU A 17 19.16 -14.39 8.72
C GLU A 17 20.31 -15.37 9.00
N LYS A 18 20.18 -16.19 10.05
CA LYS A 18 21.16 -17.25 10.36
C LYS A 18 21.38 -18.19 9.19
N LEU A 19 20.29 -18.70 8.61
CA LEU A 19 20.36 -19.61 7.48
C LEU A 19 21.04 -18.98 6.26
N ALA A 20 20.80 -17.69 6.01
CA ALA A 20 21.45 -16.94 4.94
C ALA A 20 22.97 -16.83 5.19
N ILE A 21 23.38 -16.48 6.42
CA ILE A 21 24.80 -16.43 6.82
C ILE A 21 25.47 -17.80 6.66
N GLU A 22 24.84 -18.87 7.17
CA GLU A 22 25.33 -20.25 7.06
C GLU A 22 25.52 -20.69 5.60
N LYS A 23 24.66 -20.20 4.70
CA LYS A 23 24.71 -20.49 3.25
C LYS A 23 25.58 -19.51 2.45
N GLY A 24 26.22 -18.52 3.09
CA GLY A 24 27.00 -17.49 2.41
C GLY A 24 26.17 -16.58 1.51
N VAL A 25 24.85 -16.45 1.77
CA VAL A 25 23.96 -15.55 1.05
C VAL A 25 24.17 -14.14 1.59
N LYS A 26 24.53 -13.22 0.69
CA LYS A 26 24.66 -11.80 1.04
C LYS A 26 23.30 -11.23 1.45
N ILE A 27 23.22 -10.74 2.68
CA ILE A 27 22.08 -9.99 3.19
C ILE A 27 22.31 -8.51 2.88
N VAL A 28 21.24 -7.82 2.46
CA VAL A 28 21.25 -6.38 2.20
C VAL A 28 20.00 -5.81 2.81
N GLU A 29 20.16 -4.79 3.64
CA GLU A 29 19.06 -4.10 4.28
C GLU A 29 18.29 -3.24 3.26
N PRO A 30 16.96 -3.32 3.24
CA PRO A 30 16.13 -2.59 2.29
C PRO A 30 15.83 -1.19 2.81
N PHE A 31 16.86 -0.35 2.94
CA PHE A 31 16.70 1.08 3.25
C PHE A 31 16.66 1.93 1.99
N GLN A 32 16.09 3.13 2.13
CA GLN A 32 16.04 4.14 1.08
C GLN A 32 17.40 4.27 0.36
N GLY A 33 17.37 4.22 -0.97
CA GLY A 33 18.57 4.30 -1.81
C GLY A 33 19.21 2.97 -2.18
N THR A 34 18.84 1.87 -1.51
CA THR A 34 19.24 0.53 -1.94
C THR A 34 18.62 0.19 -3.30
N SER A 35 19.42 -0.36 -4.22
CA SER A 35 18.95 -0.90 -5.50
C SER A 35 19.47 -2.31 -5.75
N ALA A 36 18.74 -3.06 -6.59
CA ALA A 36 19.10 -4.41 -6.98
C ALA A 36 18.75 -4.71 -8.45
N PHE A 37 19.29 -5.84 -8.94
CA PHE A 37 19.05 -6.37 -10.29
C PHE A 37 19.33 -5.36 -11.41
N ASN A 38 20.52 -4.72 -11.40
CA ASN A 38 20.89 -3.68 -12.36
C ASN A 38 19.92 -2.49 -12.37
N ASN A 39 19.61 -1.94 -11.19
CA ASN A 39 18.69 -0.80 -11.01
C ASN A 39 17.30 -1.09 -11.58
N LYS A 40 16.78 -2.30 -11.30
CA LYS A 40 15.39 -2.67 -11.63
C LYS A 40 14.50 -2.68 -10.42
N ILE A 41 15.08 -2.82 -9.22
CA ILE A 41 14.40 -2.69 -7.94
C ILE A 41 15.07 -1.54 -7.19
N HIS A 42 14.27 -0.62 -6.66
CA HIS A 42 14.70 0.51 -5.85
C HIS A 42 13.88 0.56 -4.58
N VAL A 43 14.54 0.80 -3.46
CA VAL A 43 13.88 1.08 -2.18
C VAL A 43 13.72 2.58 -2.04
N LEU A 44 12.49 3.04 -1.90
CA LEU A 44 12.15 4.45 -1.68
C LEU A 44 12.00 4.79 -0.21
N GLY A 45 11.80 3.80 0.66
CA GLY A 45 11.70 3.99 2.10
C GLY A 45 11.57 2.66 2.84
N PRO A 46 11.72 2.66 4.17
CA PRO A 46 12.06 3.83 4.99
C PRO A 46 13.54 4.22 4.83
N ASP A 47 13.87 5.48 5.13
CA ASP A 47 15.26 5.86 5.42
C ASP A 47 15.68 5.33 6.82
N LEU A 48 16.99 5.29 7.05
CA LEU A 48 17.55 4.65 8.24
C LEU A 48 17.17 5.37 9.55
N ASP A 49 17.19 6.71 9.54
CA ASP A 49 16.89 7.51 10.72
C ASP A 49 15.42 7.37 11.10
N TYR A 50 14.52 7.48 10.11
CA TYR A 50 13.09 7.26 10.31
C TYR A 50 12.80 5.83 10.79
N TYR A 51 13.49 4.81 10.24
CA TYR A 51 13.34 3.44 10.72
C TYR A 51 13.72 3.31 12.21
N TYR A 52 14.82 3.91 12.65
CA TYR A 52 15.22 3.87 14.06
C TYR A 52 14.23 4.59 14.99
N GLU A 53 13.67 5.73 14.57
CA GLU A 53 12.60 6.41 15.30
C GLU A 53 11.37 5.52 15.50
N LEU A 54 11.00 4.76 14.46
CA LEU A 54 9.87 3.83 14.51
C LEU A 54 10.16 2.60 15.38
N VAL A 55 11.37 2.03 15.29
CA VAL A 55 11.76 0.86 16.09
C VAL A 55 11.69 1.13 17.59
N ALA A 56 12.04 2.34 18.03
CA ALA A 56 11.89 2.74 19.43
C ALA A 56 10.44 2.58 19.94
N GLN A 57 9.46 2.78 19.06
CA GLN A 57 8.03 2.70 19.36
C GLN A 57 7.46 1.28 19.20
N PHE A 58 8.24 0.31 18.68
CA PHE A 58 7.78 -1.08 18.60
C PHE A 58 7.54 -1.66 20.00
N GLY A 59 8.29 -1.21 21.01
CA GLY A 59 8.13 -1.60 22.41
C GLY A 59 6.89 -1.00 23.08
N ASP A 60 6.51 0.23 22.76
CA ASP A 60 5.34 0.91 23.34
C ASP A 60 4.01 0.38 22.79
N SER A 61 4.04 -0.32 21.66
CA SER A 61 2.90 -1.14 21.22
C SER A 61 2.56 -2.31 22.17
N VAL A 62 3.34 -2.48 23.26
CA VAL A 62 3.18 -3.47 24.32
C VAL A 62 2.72 -2.83 25.66
N GLY A 63 2.54 -1.51 25.74
CA GLY A 63 2.19 -0.77 26.96
C GLY A 63 0.85 -0.01 26.90
N GLY A 64 -0.26 -0.72 27.07
CA GLY A 64 -1.52 -0.22 27.63
C GLY A 64 -2.06 1.17 27.24
N LEU A 65 -2.86 1.23 26.17
CA LEU A 65 -4.12 1.98 26.19
C LEU A 65 -5.27 1.00 25.92
N SER A 66 -5.97 0.66 27.00
CA SER A 66 -7.28 0.02 26.94
C SER A 66 -8.29 1.06 26.47
N PHE A 67 -8.64 1.05 25.19
CA PHE A 67 -9.97 1.49 24.77
C PHE A 67 -10.92 0.29 24.83
N ALA A 68 -11.35 -0.02 26.05
CA ALA A 68 -12.64 -0.64 26.25
C ALA A 68 -13.69 0.43 25.92
N SER A 69 -14.14 0.45 24.67
CA SER A 69 -15.40 1.08 24.30
C SER A 69 -16.16 0.08 23.43
N LEU A 70 -17.31 -0.36 23.96
CA LEU A 70 -18.33 -1.04 23.20
C LEU A 70 -18.54 -0.32 21.85
N PHE A 71 -18.42 -1.05 20.75
CA PHE A 71 -18.97 -0.61 19.47
C PHE A 71 -20.40 -1.14 19.37
N GLU A 72 -21.38 -0.27 19.64
CA GLU A 72 -22.70 -0.43 19.02
C GLU A 72 -22.56 0.03 17.57
N LYS A 73 -22.83 -0.88 16.63
CA LYS A 73 -22.71 -0.63 15.19
C LYS A 73 -23.86 0.28 14.74
N VAL A 74 -23.61 1.58 14.67
CA VAL A 74 -24.50 2.54 14.01
C VAL A 74 -24.18 2.49 12.52
N ILE A 75 -25.02 1.81 11.74
CA ILE A 75 -24.91 1.79 10.28
C ILE A 75 -25.47 3.11 9.76
N ASN A 76 -24.59 4.01 9.33
CA ASN A 76 -24.97 5.18 8.54
C ASN A 76 -24.67 4.89 7.07
N SER A 77 -25.61 5.24 6.20
CA SER A 77 -25.43 5.14 4.74
C SER A 77 -24.71 6.40 4.24
N ILE A 78 -23.67 6.20 3.43
CA ILE A 78 -22.93 7.29 2.78
C ILE A 78 -23.37 7.39 1.33
N THR A 79 -23.61 8.62 0.86
CA THR A 79 -23.80 8.95 -0.56
C THR A 79 -22.57 9.68 -1.07
N GLU A 80 -21.93 9.17 -2.13
CA GLU A 80 -20.67 9.73 -2.67
C GLU A 80 -20.90 10.57 -3.94
N LEU A 81 -20.54 11.86 -3.92
CA LEU A 81 -20.56 12.75 -5.10
C LEU A 81 -19.21 12.77 -5.82
N TRP A 82 -19.16 12.66 -7.15
CA TRP A 82 -17.93 12.45 -7.94
C TRP A 82 -16.78 13.47 -7.75
N HIS A 83 -17.04 14.69 -7.30
CA HIS A 83 -15.98 15.67 -7.00
C HIS A 83 -15.62 15.76 -5.52
N GLU A 84 -16.34 15.07 -4.65
CA GLU A 84 -16.10 15.03 -3.21
C GLU A 84 -15.48 13.68 -2.82
N ASP A 85 -14.16 13.68 -2.56
CA ASP A 85 -13.46 12.50 -2.06
C ASP A 85 -13.83 12.28 -0.59
N GLN A 86 -14.60 11.22 -0.31
CA GLN A 86 -15.05 10.89 1.05
C GLN A 86 -13.97 10.12 1.84
N LEU A 87 -12.83 9.79 1.23
CA LEU A 87 -11.62 9.46 1.96
C LEU A 87 -11.04 10.74 2.57
N VAL A 88 -10.73 10.70 3.86
CA VAL A 88 -10.19 11.85 4.58
C VAL A 88 -8.70 11.64 4.79
N ASP A 89 -7.91 12.71 4.75
CA ASP A 89 -6.51 12.61 5.14
C ASP A 89 -6.41 12.11 6.59
N PRO A 90 -5.76 10.96 6.83
CA PRO A 90 -5.64 10.39 8.16
C PRO A 90 -4.67 11.23 9.01
N GLU A 91 -4.84 11.19 10.32
CA GLU A 91 -3.84 11.71 11.26
C GLU A 91 -2.50 10.99 11.08
N ASP A 92 -1.37 11.67 11.36
CA ASP A 92 -0.03 11.11 11.16
C ASP A 92 0.22 9.81 11.94
N ASN A 93 -0.47 9.61 13.06
CA ASN A 93 -0.37 8.43 13.91
C ASN A 93 -1.44 7.35 13.61
N ALA A 94 -2.25 7.51 12.56
CA ALA A 94 -3.35 6.60 12.23
C ALA A 94 -2.87 5.17 11.87
N VAL A 95 -1.60 5.03 11.51
CA VAL A 95 -0.93 3.77 11.16
C VAL A 95 0.19 3.51 12.16
N SER A 96 0.26 2.28 12.68
CA SER A 96 1.27 1.90 13.68
C SER A 96 2.71 2.10 13.18
N ALA A 97 3.64 2.34 14.11
CA ALA A 97 5.06 2.48 13.78
C ALA A 97 5.60 1.26 13.00
N ARG A 98 5.13 0.05 13.35
CA ARG A 98 5.45 -1.18 12.61
C ARG A 98 5.03 -1.09 11.15
N ASN A 99 3.80 -0.68 10.87
CA ASN A 99 3.31 -0.60 9.50
C ASN A 99 4.00 0.52 8.72
N ASN A 100 4.27 1.67 9.36
CA ASN A 100 5.06 2.75 8.76
C ASN A 100 6.54 2.36 8.52
N SER A 101 7.04 1.28 9.13
CA SER A 101 8.37 0.73 8.83
C SER A 101 8.39 -0.20 7.60
N SER A 102 7.26 -0.36 6.90
CA SER A 102 7.20 -1.19 5.70
C SER A 102 8.12 -0.65 4.61
N VAL A 103 8.78 -1.57 3.90
CA VAL A 103 9.61 -1.23 2.75
C VAL A 103 8.72 -0.77 1.60
N ILE A 104 8.94 0.45 1.12
CA ILE A 104 8.30 0.99 -0.08
C ILE A 104 9.24 0.73 -1.26
N THR A 105 8.77 -0.07 -2.21
CA THR A 105 9.60 -0.58 -3.32
C THR A 105 9.08 -0.08 -4.66
N LEU A 106 9.98 0.44 -5.48
CA LEU A 106 9.75 0.75 -6.88
C LEU A 106 10.42 -0.32 -7.75
N ILE A 107 9.68 -0.94 -8.67
CA ILE A 107 10.21 -1.88 -9.64
C ILE A 107 10.05 -1.30 -11.04
N GLN A 108 11.15 -1.21 -11.79
CA GLN A 108 11.20 -0.64 -13.13
C GLN A 108 11.54 -1.72 -14.16
N LEU A 109 10.52 -2.29 -14.80
CA LEU A 109 10.66 -3.25 -15.90
C LEU A 109 10.29 -2.57 -17.23
N ASP A 110 9.42 -3.19 -18.03
CA ASP A 110 8.74 -2.56 -19.17
C ASP A 110 7.70 -1.51 -18.72
N LYS A 111 7.20 -1.65 -17.48
CA LYS A 111 6.39 -0.66 -16.76
C LYS A 111 6.98 -0.43 -15.36
N THR A 112 6.49 0.61 -14.70
CA THR A 112 6.90 0.94 -13.33
C THR A 112 5.82 0.54 -12.33
N PHE A 113 6.22 -0.21 -11.31
CA PHE A 113 5.39 -0.74 -10.24
C PHE A 113 5.80 -0.08 -8.92
N LEU A 114 4.83 0.34 -8.13
CA LEU A 114 5.02 0.88 -6.79
C LEU A 114 4.34 -0.04 -5.77
N PHE A 115 5.12 -0.58 -4.85
CA PHE A 115 4.65 -1.39 -3.74
C PHE A 115 4.75 -0.59 -2.45
N LEU A 116 3.60 -0.29 -1.85
CA LEU A 116 3.50 0.55 -0.66
C LEU A 116 3.56 -0.25 0.66
N GLY A 117 3.55 -1.58 0.59
CA GLY A 117 3.53 -2.44 1.77
C GLY A 117 2.28 -2.17 2.61
N ASP A 118 2.47 -1.97 3.91
CA ASP A 118 1.42 -1.55 4.85
C ASP A 118 1.59 -0.11 5.31
N SER A 119 2.41 0.69 4.61
CA SER A 119 2.76 2.06 4.97
C SER A 119 1.55 2.98 5.09
N GLY A 120 1.64 3.94 6.01
CA GLY A 120 0.72 5.08 6.11
C GLY A 120 1.30 6.34 5.47
N VAL A 121 0.53 7.42 5.55
CA VAL A 121 0.86 8.72 4.94
C VAL A 121 2.28 9.23 5.29
N PRO A 122 2.78 9.16 6.54
CA PRO A 122 4.12 9.67 6.85
C PRO A 122 5.23 8.94 6.08
N ALA A 123 5.18 7.61 6.04
CA ALA A 123 6.17 6.79 5.33
C ALA A 123 6.09 6.97 3.82
N ILE A 124 4.87 7.05 3.27
CA ILE A 124 4.64 7.28 1.84
C ILE A 124 5.11 8.68 1.43
N SER A 125 4.91 9.70 2.27
CA SER A 125 5.34 11.06 2.01
C SER A 125 6.87 11.17 1.92
N ARG A 126 7.59 10.54 2.84
CA ARG A 126 9.08 10.47 2.80
C ARG A 126 9.59 9.76 1.55
N ALA A 127 8.95 8.65 1.18
CA ALA A 127 9.29 7.94 -0.05
C ALA A 127 9.04 8.79 -1.30
N ALA A 128 7.98 9.60 -1.31
CA ALA A 128 7.72 10.55 -2.38
C ALA A 128 8.73 11.71 -2.38
N ASP A 129 9.14 12.23 -1.20
CA ASP A 129 10.20 13.25 -1.09
C ASP A 129 11.52 12.74 -1.69
N TYR A 130 11.88 11.49 -1.38
CA TYR A 130 13.06 10.86 -1.94
C TYR A 130 12.98 10.65 -3.46
N ALA A 131 11.81 10.25 -3.96
CA ALA A 131 11.58 10.11 -5.39
C ALA A 131 11.70 11.46 -6.11
N ASP A 132 11.09 12.52 -5.57
CA ASP A 132 11.17 13.88 -6.09
C ASP A 132 12.61 14.41 -6.10
N ALA A 133 13.36 14.21 -5.01
CA ALA A 133 14.78 14.55 -4.91
C ALA A 133 15.65 13.79 -5.94
N SER A 134 15.18 12.63 -6.40
CA SER A 134 15.80 11.81 -7.44
C SER A 134 15.29 12.16 -8.86
N ASN A 135 14.51 13.24 -9.00
CA ASN A 135 13.82 13.63 -10.24
C ASN A 135 12.88 12.55 -10.79
N PHE A 136 12.27 11.76 -9.90
CA PHE A 136 11.31 10.72 -10.23
C PHE A 136 9.91 11.07 -9.73
N ASP A 137 9.11 11.70 -10.57
CA ASP A 137 7.69 11.94 -10.27
C ASP A 137 6.87 10.64 -10.30
N LEU A 138 6.42 10.20 -9.12
CA LEU A 138 5.58 9.01 -8.95
C LEU A 138 4.25 9.11 -9.71
N ALA A 139 3.61 10.29 -9.71
CA ALA A 139 2.30 10.49 -10.32
C ALA A 139 2.34 10.35 -11.85
N SER A 140 3.40 10.78 -12.53
CA SER A 140 3.47 10.60 -14.00
C SER A 140 4.12 9.28 -14.43
N GLN A 141 5.04 8.71 -13.64
CA GLN A 141 5.88 7.60 -14.11
C GLN A 141 5.40 6.21 -13.67
N VAL A 142 4.74 6.09 -12.51
CA VAL A 142 4.23 4.79 -12.05
C VAL A 142 3.03 4.33 -12.89
N ARG A 143 2.91 3.04 -13.18
CA ARG A 143 1.79 2.45 -13.93
C ARG A 143 0.97 1.46 -13.12
N TYR A 144 1.61 0.77 -12.17
CA TYR A 144 0.96 -0.19 -11.29
C TYR A 144 1.23 0.16 -9.83
N VAL A 145 0.19 0.15 -9.00
CA VAL A 145 0.31 0.47 -7.58
C VAL A 145 -0.32 -0.61 -6.72
N GLN A 146 0.44 -1.17 -5.79
CA GLN A 146 -0.14 -1.93 -4.69
C GLN A 146 -0.71 -0.95 -3.66
N VAL A 147 -2.01 -1.05 -3.43
CA VAL A 147 -2.69 -0.27 -2.39
C VAL A 147 -2.30 -0.82 -1.02
N PRO A 148 -1.90 0.03 -0.05
CA PRO A 148 -1.34 -0.43 1.21
C PRO A 148 -2.39 -1.10 2.11
N HIS A 149 -1.91 -2.01 2.95
CA HIS A 149 -2.67 -2.59 4.07
C HIS A 149 -4.09 -3.02 3.72
N HIS A 150 -4.20 -3.86 2.69
CA HIS A 150 -5.48 -4.43 2.22
C HIS A 150 -6.54 -3.40 1.80
N GLY A 151 -6.15 -2.16 1.48
CA GLY A 151 -7.10 -1.10 1.12
C GLY A 151 -7.78 -0.48 2.34
N SER A 152 -7.07 -0.37 3.46
CA SER A 152 -7.50 0.35 4.66
C SER A 152 -7.65 1.85 4.42
N LYS A 153 -8.76 2.44 4.90
CA LYS A 153 -9.02 3.89 4.86
C LYS A 153 -8.09 4.74 5.74
N ARG A 154 -7.25 4.10 6.57
CA ARG A 154 -6.31 4.79 7.49
C ARG A 154 -4.94 5.06 6.88
N ASN A 155 -4.63 4.40 5.76
CA ASN A 155 -3.28 4.39 5.21
C ASN A 155 -3.07 5.48 4.15
N LEU A 156 -4.15 5.97 3.56
CA LEU A 156 -4.16 6.89 2.44
C LEU A 156 -5.17 7.99 2.70
N GLY A 157 -4.94 9.12 2.05
CA GLY A 157 -5.82 10.27 2.01
C GLY A 157 -5.71 11.00 0.67
N PRO A 158 -6.63 11.93 0.37
CA PRO A 158 -6.64 12.65 -0.90
C PRO A 158 -5.34 13.37 -1.21
N THR A 159 -4.67 13.94 -0.19
CA THR A 159 -3.44 14.72 -0.38
C THR A 159 -2.30 13.83 -0.87
N ILE A 160 -2.04 12.70 -0.20
CA ILE A 160 -0.98 11.79 -0.62
C ILE A 160 -1.32 11.08 -1.94
N LEU A 161 -2.59 10.77 -2.18
CA LEU A 161 -3.04 10.18 -3.45
C LEU A 161 -2.82 11.14 -4.62
N ASN A 162 -3.10 12.43 -4.45
CA ASN A 162 -2.82 13.43 -5.47
C ASN A 162 -1.33 13.47 -5.83
N ARG A 163 -0.46 13.29 -4.83
CA ARG A 163 0.98 13.30 -5.01
C ARG A 163 1.53 12.06 -5.72
N ILE A 164 1.02 10.86 -5.41
CA ILE A 164 1.60 9.60 -5.95
C ILE A 164 0.82 9.01 -7.13
N ILE A 165 -0.45 9.40 -7.30
CA ILE A 165 -1.33 8.92 -8.38
C ILE A 165 -1.65 10.03 -9.37
N GLY A 166 -2.01 11.21 -8.87
CA GLY A 166 -2.53 12.34 -9.62
C GLY A 166 -3.87 12.85 -9.09
N SER A 167 -4.30 14.02 -9.57
CA SER A 167 -5.54 14.66 -9.16
C SER A 167 -6.80 13.93 -9.68
N ILE A 168 -7.95 14.25 -9.09
CA ILE A 168 -9.27 13.79 -9.56
C ILE A 168 -9.48 14.24 -11.02
N VAL A 169 -10.04 13.34 -11.84
CA VAL A 169 -10.36 13.58 -13.25
C VAL A 169 -11.86 13.67 -13.47
N GLU A 170 -12.30 14.08 -14.66
CA GLU A 170 -13.72 14.03 -15.04
C GLU A 170 -14.23 12.58 -15.05
N LYS A 171 -15.51 12.38 -14.71
CA LYS A 171 -16.12 11.05 -14.63
C LYS A 171 -16.01 10.33 -15.98
N GLY A 172 -15.41 9.14 -15.95
CA GLY A 172 -15.18 8.32 -17.14
C GLY A 172 -13.78 8.46 -17.75
N ASN A 173 -13.02 9.51 -17.41
CA ASN A 173 -11.64 9.64 -17.88
C ASN A 173 -10.72 8.61 -17.18
N LYS A 174 -9.73 8.11 -17.93
CA LYS A 174 -8.74 7.14 -17.46
C LYS A 174 -7.34 7.67 -17.64
N ILE A 175 -6.44 7.36 -16.71
CA ILE A 175 -5.04 7.83 -16.73
C ILE A 175 -4.03 6.72 -17.06
N ASN A 176 -4.51 5.58 -17.57
CA ASN A 176 -3.68 4.41 -17.89
C ASN A 176 -2.79 3.97 -16.71
N LYS A 177 -3.40 3.93 -15.52
CA LYS A 177 -2.80 3.37 -14.30
C LYS A 177 -3.70 2.28 -13.77
N ASN A 178 -3.07 1.28 -13.17
CA ASN A 178 -3.74 0.19 -12.51
C ASN A 178 -3.38 0.18 -11.03
N ALA A 179 -4.34 -0.16 -10.17
CA ALA A 179 -4.11 -0.39 -8.76
C ALA A 179 -4.65 -1.76 -8.36
N PHE A 180 -4.00 -2.39 -7.38
CA PHE A 180 -4.44 -3.67 -6.85
C PHE A 180 -4.42 -3.68 -5.34
N ILE A 181 -5.50 -4.20 -4.77
CA ILE A 181 -5.67 -4.38 -3.34
C ILE A 181 -5.50 -5.87 -3.02
N SER A 182 -4.45 -6.22 -2.28
CA SER A 182 -4.31 -7.57 -1.76
C SER A 182 -5.23 -7.74 -0.55
N ALA A 183 -6.31 -8.51 -0.66
CA ALA A 183 -7.27 -8.73 0.43
C ALA A 183 -7.73 -10.19 0.45
N ALA A 184 -8.10 -10.70 1.63
CA ALA A 184 -8.68 -12.03 1.76
C ALA A 184 -10.15 -12.03 1.28
N PRO A 185 -10.68 -13.17 0.79
CA PRO A 185 -12.09 -13.27 0.35
C PRO A 185 -13.10 -12.82 1.40
N ASP A 186 -12.90 -13.21 2.66
CA ASP A 186 -13.85 -13.00 3.76
C ASP A 186 -13.44 -11.85 4.70
N SER A 187 -12.86 -10.77 4.18
CA SER A 187 -12.49 -9.63 5.02
C SER A 187 -13.68 -8.69 5.22
N PRO A 188 -14.23 -8.56 6.45
CA PRO A 188 -15.48 -7.83 6.67
C PRO A 188 -15.35 -6.32 6.41
N ASN A 189 -14.16 -5.75 6.59
CA ASN A 189 -13.91 -4.30 6.54
C ASN A 189 -12.93 -3.89 5.42
N HIS A 190 -12.49 -4.83 4.57
CA HIS A 190 -11.51 -4.58 3.52
C HIS A 190 -11.89 -5.30 2.22
N PRO A 191 -11.66 -4.68 1.05
CA PRO A 191 -11.17 -3.32 0.85
C PRO A 191 -12.20 -2.24 1.21
N SER A 192 -11.74 -1.07 1.67
CA SER A 192 -12.63 0.06 1.90
C SER A 192 -13.18 0.61 0.58
N LYS A 193 -14.51 0.73 0.47
CA LYS A 193 -15.18 1.33 -0.69
C LYS A 193 -14.76 2.78 -0.92
N ARG A 194 -14.48 3.53 0.16
CA ARG A 194 -13.90 4.89 0.08
C ARG A 194 -12.57 4.87 -0.67
N VAL A 195 -11.66 3.97 -0.29
CA VAL A 195 -10.37 3.83 -0.97
C VAL A 195 -10.57 3.46 -2.44
N ILE A 196 -11.45 2.51 -2.74
CA ILE A 196 -11.76 2.14 -4.13
C ILE A 196 -12.22 3.36 -4.93
N ASN A 197 -13.20 4.09 -4.41
CA ASN A 197 -13.74 5.27 -5.06
C ASN A 197 -12.70 6.38 -5.23
N SER A 198 -11.82 6.63 -4.25
CA SER A 198 -10.73 7.61 -4.36
C SER A 198 -9.77 7.29 -5.51
N PHE A 199 -9.48 6.01 -5.78
CA PHE A 199 -8.67 5.60 -6.94
C PHE A 199 -9.44 5.77 -8.25
N ILE A 200 -10.71 5.34 -8.31
CA ILE A 200 -11.54 5.44 -9.51
C ILE A 200 -11.72 6.91 -9.93
N ARG A 201 -11.91 7.83 -8.97
CA ARG A 201 -12.02 9.28 -9.20
C ARG A 201 -10.77 9.89 -9.84
N ARG A 202 -9.61 9.24 -9.68
CA ARG A 202 -8.34 9.64 -10.32
C ARG A 202 -8.11 8.92 -11.65
N GLY A 203 -9.13 8.24 -12.18
CA GLY A 203 -9.08 7.55 -13.47
C GLY A 203 -8.25 6.26 -13.45
N VAL A 204 -8.07 5.65 -12.27
CA VAL A 204 -7.32 4.39 -12.12
C VAL A 204 -8.23 3.20 -12.30
N ASP A 205 -7.74 2.17 -12.98
CA ASP A 205 -8.37 0.84 -13.02
C ASP A 205 -7.94 0.04 -11.79
N ILE A 206 -8.83 -0.05 -10.80
CA ILE A 206 -8.53 -0.71 -9.53
C ILE A 206 -9.17 -2.10 -9.44
N ASN A 207 -8.39 -3.07 -8.97
CA ASN A 207 -8.83 -4.45 -8.76
C ASN A 207 -8.46 -4.90 -7.33
N HIS A 208 -8.96 -6.05 -6.92
CA HIS A 208 -8.62 -6.68 -5.65
C HIS A 208 -8.43 -8.18 -5.84
N THR A 209 -7.55 -8.79 -5.05
CA THR A 209 -7.27 -10.23 -5.20
C THR A 209 -8.43 -11.07 -4.66
N CYS A 210 -8.82 -10.93 -3.39
CA CYS A 210 -9.98 -11.62 -2.79
C CYS A 210 -10.12 -13.10 -3.19
N GLY A 211 -9.00 -13.83 -3.22
CA GLY A 211 -8.94 -15.25 -3.61
C GLY A 211 -8.67 -15.51 -5.10
N GLN A 212 -8.51 -14.47 -5.90
CA GLN A 212 -8.15 -14.51 -7.31
C GLN A 212 -6.64 -14.30 -7.48
N ASP A 213 -6.07 -15.05 -8.43
CA ASP A 213 -4.68 -14.87 -8.84
C ASP A 213 -4.59 -13.76 -9.90
N HIS A 214 -3.63 -12.86 -9.73
CA HIS A 214 -3.36 -11.79 -10.69
C HIS A 214 -2.06 -12.06 -11.43
N CYS A 215 -2.05 -11.83 -12.73
CA CYS A 215 -0.85 -11.88 -13.56
C CYS A 215 -0.70 -10.57 -14.31
N TYR A 216 0.48 -9.98 -14.17
CA TYR A 216 0.94 -8.95 -15.08
C TYR A 216 1.57 -9.60 -16.31
N GLN A 217 1.13 -9.19 -17.49
CA GLN A 217 1.70 -9.58 -18.77
C GLN A 217 2.58 -8.43 -19.29
N SER A 218 3.87 -8.71 -19.51
CA SER A 218 4.76 -7.73 -20.14
C SER A 218 4.38 -7.48 -21.60
N ASP A 219 4.63 -6.25 -22.07
CA ASP A 219 4.36 -5.83 -23.43
C ASP A 219 5.03 -6.78 -24.45
N GLY A 220 4.26 -7.20 -25.47
CA GLY A 220 4.76 -8.05 -26.56
C GLY A 220 4.91 -9.54 -26.26
N LEU A 221 4.61 -10.00 -25.03
CA LEU A 221 4.54 -11.42 -24.70
C LEU A 221 3.15 -11.99 -24.99
N PRO A 222 3.00 -13.28 -25.33
CA PRO A 222 1.69 -13.90 -25.49
C PRO A 222 0.95 -14.02 -24.14
N ILE A 223 -0.38 -13.94 -24.19
CA ILE A 223 -1.23 -14.23 -23.03
C ILE A 223 -0.97 -15.67 -22.59
N ARG A 224 -0.72 -15.87 -21.29
CA ARG A 224 -0.51 -17.20 -20.72
C ARG A 224 -1.83 -18.01 -20.84
N PRO A 225 -1.80 -19.25 -21.37
CA PRO A 225 -3.01 -20.06 -21.49
C PRO A 225 -3.79 -20.19 -20.18
N GLY A 226 -5.10 -19.98 -20.22
CA GLY A 226 -5.98 -20.01 -19.05
C GLY A 226 -6.06 -18.71 -18.25
N TRP A 227 -5.24 -17.70 -18.57
CA TRP A 227 -5.33 -16.37 -17.95
C TRP A 227 -6.20 -15.44 -18.81
N VAL A 228 -7.03 -14.64 -18.14
CA VAL A 228 -7.95 -13.70 -18.77
C VAL A 228 -7.73 -12.30 -18.20
N PRO A 229 -8.07 -11.23 -18.94
CA PRO A 229 -8.04 -9.88 -18.41
C PRO A 229 -8.94 -9.73 -17.18
N LEU A 230 -8.47 -8.99 -16.17
CA LEU A 230 -9.29 -8.63 -15.02
C LEU A 230 -10.33 -7.58 -15.40
N ILE A 231 -11.47 -7.61 -14.71
CA ILE A 231 -12.53 -6.59 -14.82
C ILE A 231 -12.35 -5.63 -13.63
N PRO A 232 -12.00 -4.36 -13.87
CA PRO A 232 -11.85 -3.38 -12.79
C PRO A 232 -13.12 -3.22 -11.95
N LEU A 233 -12.94 -2.88 -10.68
CA LEU A 233 -14.02 -2.52 -9.77
C LEU A 233 -14.72 -1.25 -10.24
N GLU A 234 -16.03 -1.20 -9.97
CA GLU A 234 -16.88 -0.06 -10.29
C GLU A 234 -16.98 0.93 -9.13
N PHE A 235 -17.41 2.16 -9.46
CA PHE A 235 -17.64 3.21 -8.49
C PHE A 235 -18.87 2.90 -7.64
N TYR A 236 -18.76 3.00 -6.32
CA TYR A 236 -19.87 2.79 -5.40
C TYR A 236 -20.56 4.12 -5.08
N GLU A 237 -21.72 4.39 -5.67
CA GLU A 237 -22.49 5.62 -5.40
C GLU A 237 -23.09 5.65 -3.99
N THR A 238 -23.48 4.48 -3.48
CA THR A 238 -24.02 4.28 -2.14
C THR A 238 -23.41 3.05 -1.47
N TYR A 239 -23.08 3.18 -0.20
CA TYR A 239 -22.60 2.06 0.61
C TYR A 239 -22.75 2.32 2.11
N ASP A 240 -22.84 1.23 2.87
CA ASP A 240 -22.84 1.26 4.32
C ASP A 240 -21.44 1.55 4.88
N GLU A 241 -21.39 2.36 5.94
CA GLU A 241 -20.15 2.66 6.65
C GLU A 241 -19.75 1.54 7.62
N ASP A 242 -18.47 1.16 7.59
CA ASP A 242 -17.80 0.33 8.62
C ASP A 242 -17.11 1.16 9.70
#